data_AF-A0A485BYT2-F1
#
_entry.id   AF-A0A485BYT2-F1
#
_cell.length_a   1.000
_cell.length_b   1.000
_cell.length_c   1.000
_cell.angle_alpha   90.00
_cell.angle_beta   90.00
_cell.angle_gamma   90.00
#
_symmetry.space_group_name_H-M   'P 1'
#
loop_
_entity.id
_entity.type
_entity.pdbx_description
1 polymer ?
#
loop_
_entity_poly.entity_id
_entity_poly.type
_entity_poly.pdbx_seq_one_letter_code
_entity_poly.pdbx_strand_id
1 'polypeptide(L)' 'MPLHINLREDLDNGTPTVVARPDSEFTEMYRQLAGRVAAQLYWQGEVIPSEIAFRAV' A
#
# COMPACT_ATOMS: atom_id res chain seq x y z
N MET A 1 9.46 9.30 2.83
CA MET A 1 10.21 8.82 1.65
C MET A 1 11.33 9.80 1.35
N PRO A 2 12.56 9.32 1.10
CA PRO A 2 13.68 10.17 0.77
C PRO A 2 13.53 10.76 -0.63
N LEU A 3 14.09 11.95 -0.83
CA LEU A 3 14.34 12.50 -2.15
C LEU A 3 15.67 11.92 -2.65
N HIS A 4 15.63 11.07 -3.68
CA HIS A 4 16.81 10.39 -4.18
C HIS A 4 16.79 10.29 -5.70
N ILE A 5 17.95 10.47 -6.35
CA ILE A 5 18.07 10.61 -7.80
C ILE A 5 17.57 9.38 -8.56
N ASN A 6 17.86 8.16 -8.06
CA ASN A 6 17.41 6.93 -8.71
C ASN A 6 15.88 6.80 -8.75
N LEU A 7 15.15 7.31 -7.74
CA LEU A 7 13.69 7.31 -7.77
C LEU A 7 13.18 8.24 -8.86
N ARG A 8 13.83 9.39 -9.00
CA ARG A 8 13.47 10.36 -10.03
C ARG A 8 13.73 9.81 -11.43
N GLU A 9 14.87 9.17 -11.64
CA GLU A 9 15.22 8.54 -12.91
C GLU A 9 14.21 7.45 -13.31
N ASP A 10 13.90 6.53 -12.40
CA ASP A 10 12.92 5.47 -12.64
C ASP A 10 11.54 6.08 -13.00
N LEU A 11 11.10 7.12 -12.27
CA LEU A 11 9.85 7.84 -12.53
C LEU A 11 9.86 8.61 -13.86
N ASP A 12 10.96 9.28 -14.21
CA ASP A 12 11.11 9.97 -15.48
C ASP A 12 11.11 8.98 -16.66
N ASN A 13 11.61 7.75 -16.45
CA ASN A 13 11.49 6.62 -17.37
C ASN A 13 10.09 5.99 -17.40
N GLY A 14 9.13 6.52 -16.64
CA GLY A 14 7.75 6.04 -16.58
C GLY A 14 7.58 4.69 -15.87
N THR A 15 8.61 4.18 -15.19
CA THR A 15 8.58 2.90 -14.50
C THR A 15 8.83 3.11 -13.01
N PRO A 16 7.84 2.92 -12.13
CA PRO A 16 8.03 3.11 -10.70
C PRO A 16 9.20 2.27 -10.14
N THR A 17 9.97 2.81 -9.20
CA THR A 17 11.14 2.13 -8.60
C THR A 17 10.82 0.74 -8.04
N VAL A 18 9.62 0.53 -7.50
CA VAL A 18 9.17 -0.78 -7.00
C VAL A 18 9.09 -1.87 -8.08
N VAL A 19 8.96 -1.47 -9.34
CA VAL A 19 8.97 -2.35 -10.52
C VAL A 19 10.37 -2.40 -11.11
N ALA A 20 11.02 -1.25 -11.32
CA ALA A 20 12.33 -1.16 -11.94
C ALA A 20 13.45 -1.82 -11.11
N ARG A 21 13.34 -1.74 -9.78
CA ARG A 21 14.38 -2.14 -8.83
C ARG A 21 13.76 -2.88 -7.62
N PRO A 22 13.25 -4.11 -7.81
CA PRO A 22 12.43 -4.82 -6.83
C PRO A 22 13.17 -5.18 -5.52
N ASP A 23 14.51 -5.30 -5.58
CA ASP A 23 15.35 -5.69 -4.43
C ASP A 23 16.08 -4.50 -3.79
N SER A 24 15.76 -3.26 -4.20
CA SER A 24 16.39 -2.05 -3.64
C SER A 24 15.84 -1.70 -2.26
N GLU A 25 16.65 -1.01 -1.45
CA GLU A 25 16.24 -0.47 -0.15
C GLU A 25 15.03 0.47 -0.25
N PHE A 26 14.90 1.19 -1.37
CA PHE A 26 13.77 2.08 -1.62
C PHE A 26 12.47 1.31 -1.83
N THR A 27 12.54 0.18 -2.55
CA THR A 27 11.39 -0.71 -2.72
C THR A 27 10.94 -1.29 -1.39
N GLU A 28 11.88 -1.72 -0.55
CA GLU A 28 11.57 -2.22 0.79
C GLU A 28 10.89 -1.13 1.64
N MET A 29 11.39 0.11 1.60
CA MET A 29 10.76 1.23 2.30
C MET A 29 9.33 1.50 1.81
N TYR A 30 9.09 1.46 0.50
CA TYR A 30 7.74 1.62 -0.06
C TYR A 30 6.81 0.47 0.35
N ARG A 31 7.29 -0.78 0.39
CA ARG A 31 6.50 -1.93 0.85
C ARG A 31 6.11 -1.79 2.32
N GLN A 32 7.03 -1.36 3.18
CA GLN A 32 6.71 -1.10 4.59
C GLN A 32 5.68 0.02 4.77
N LEU A 33 5.80 1.10 3.99
CA LEU A 33 4.79 2.18 4.00
C LEU A 33 3.42 1.65 3.57
N ALA A 34 3.36 0.91 2.46
CA ALA A 34 2.12 0.31 1.98
C ALA A 34 1.50 -0.64 3.02
N GLY A 35 2.31 -1.47 3.68
CA GLY A 35 1.86 -2.36 4.76
C GLY A 35 1.24 -1.60 5.93
N ARG A 36 1.84 -0.47 6.35
CA ARG A 36 1.28 0.39 7.41
C ARG A 36 -0.05 1.01 6.99
N VAL A 37 -0.15 1.50 5.76
CA VAL A 37 -1.40 2.06 5.22
C VAL A 37 -2.49 0.99 5.17
N ALA A 38 -2.18 -0.20 4.64
CA ALA A 38 -3.12 -1.32 4.58
C ALA A 38 -3.63 -1.73 5.97
N ALA A 39 -2.73 -1.81 6.96
CA ALA A 39 -3.10 -2.11 8.34
C ALA A 39 -4.03 -1.05 8.94
N GLN A 40 -3.79 0.24 8.67
CA GLN A 40 -4.67 1.32 9.13
C GLN A 40 -6.05 1.25 8.47
N LEU A 41 -6.10 0.99 7.17
CA LEU A 41 -7.36 0.88 6.42
C LEU A 41 -8.19 -0.33 6.86
N TYR A 42 -7.54 -1.45 7.22
CA TYR A 42 -8.24 -2.64 7.73
C TYR A 42 -9.16 -2.31 8.91
N TRP A 43 -8.71 -1.46 9.85
CA TRP A 43 -9.49 -1.08 11.03
C TRP A 43 -10.50 0.04 10.78
N GLN A 44 -10.48 0.68 9.60
CA GLN A 44 -11.38 1.76 9.22
C GLN A 44 -12.51 1.29 8.28
N GLY A 45 -12.45 0.05 7.78
CA GLY A 45 -13.48 -0.49 6.92
C GLY A 45 -14.77 -0.80 7.69
N GLU A 46 -15.92 -0.48 7.10
CA GLU A 46 -17.19 -1.01 7.59
C GLU A 46 -17.22 -2.52 7.34
N VAL A 47 -17.40 -3.29 8.41
CA VAL A 47 -17.56 -4.74 8.31
C VAL A 47 -18.89 -5.00 7.62
N ILE A 48 -18.85 -5.59 6.42
CA ILE A 48 -20.05 -6.13 5.78
C ILE A 48 -20.56 -7.26 6.69
N PRO A 49 -21.74 -7.11 7.32
CA PRO A 49 -22.24 -8.13 8.23
C PRO A 49 -22.44 -9.44 7.46
N SER A 50 -21.87 -10.53 7.98
CA SER A 50 -22.02 -11.87 7.38
C SER A 50 -23.41 -12.47 7.62
N GLU A 51 -24.17 -11.90 8.55
CA GLU A 51 -25.49 -12.38 8.94
C GLU A 51 -26.54 -11.30 8.76
N ILE A 52 -27.68 -11.69 8.18
CA ILE A 52 -28.86 -10.83 8.09
C ILE A 52 -29.56 -10.87 9.46
N ALA A 53 -29.60 -9.75 10.16
CA ALA A 53 -30.30 -9.65 11.43
C ALA A 53 -31.82 -9.88 11.23
N PHE A 54 -32.31 -11.07 11.56
CA PHE A 54 -33.73 -11.39 11.55
C PHE A 54 -34.34 -11.10 12.93
N ARG A 55 -35.32 -10.18 12.99
CA ARG A 55 -36.20 -10.02 14.15
C ARG A 55 -37.60 -10.51 13.77
N ALA A 56 -38.04 -11.61 14.36
CA ALA A 56 -39.45 -11.98 14.39
C ALA A 56 -40.13 -11.21 15.53
N VAL A 57 -41.23 -10.52 15.22
CA VAL A 57 -42.19 -9.94 16.18
C VAL A 57 -43.38 -10.87 16.28
#